data_AF-A0A6A6FQI9-F1
#
_entry.id   AF-A0A6A6FQI9-F1
#
_cell.length_a   1.000
_cell.length_b   1.000
_cell.length_c   1.000
_cell.angle_alpha   90.00
_cell.angle_beta   90.00
_cell.angle_gamma   90.00
#
_symmetry.space_group_name_H-M   'P 1'
#
loop_
_entity.id
_entity.type
_entity.pdbx_description
1 polymer ?
#
loop_
_entity_poly.entity_id
_entity_poly.type
_entity_poly.pdbx_seq_one_letter_code
_entity_poly.pdbx_strand_id
1 'polypeptide(L)'
;MYSCPFECSSQAEQLLQDVQEHSDSDFAGILLLGARFVKQCDVLKKCGRCEQAPQGLIALHLLLPEMLALLQEACYAYTSQDLPHQLIRSHLDGEESMPQGPPRPGWETTSHRQSPIQCQRSTMSWSGTELDDDACKILAKTLLLNRLMAIGSRLDELREMFDRSWRGKWAQQPELLQRCERSISSGMEKATILVGQLKGI
;
A
#
# COMPACT_ATOMS: atom_id res chain seq x y z
N MET A 1 -5.95 27.48 -0.27
CA MET A 1 -7.00 26.62 0.32
C MET A 1 -6.30 25.65 1.26
N TYR A 2 -6.59 25.72 2.57
CA TYR A 2 -5.96 24.88 3.58
C TYR A 2 -6.86 23.69 3.88
N SER A 3 -6.62 22.57 3.21
CA SER A 3 -7.29 21.29 3.49
C SER A 3 -6.91 20.79 4.88
N CYS A 4 -7.92 20.36 5.63
CA CYS A 4 -7.87 19.96 7.04
C CYS A 4 -7.26 18.54 7.21
N PRO A 5 -6.76 18.14 8.41
CA PRO A 5 -6.33 16.75 8.65
C PRO A 5 -7.42 15.72 8.30
N PHE A 6 -8.68 16.10 8.49
CA PHE A 6 -9.86 15.29 8.15
C PHE A 6 -10.02 14.99 6.66
N GLU A 7 -9.58 15.89 5.77
CA GLU A 7 -9.65 15.63 4.32
C GLU A 7 -8.56 14.64 3.90
N CYS A 8 -7.37 14.73 4.48
CA CYS A 8 -6.27 13.82 4.18
C CYS A 8 -6.53 12.42 4.75
N SER A 9 -7.14 12.30 5.94
CA SER A 9 -7.56 11.00 6.47
C SER A 9 -8.72 10.43 5.66
N SER A 10 -9.75 11.23 5.35
CA SER A 10 -10.92 10.79 4.56
C SER A 10 -10.53 10.31 3.16
N GLN A 11 -9.60 11.00 2.47
CA GLN A 11 -9.12 10.55 1.17
C GLN A 11 -8.34 9.22 1.25
N ALA A 12 -7.58 9.00 2.32
CA ALA A 12 -6.88 7.75 2.55
C ALA A 12 -7.85 6.61 2.91
N GLU A 13 -8.87 6.88 3.72
CA GLU A 13 -9.94 5.94 4.05
C GLU A 13 -10.76 5.55 2.82
N GLN A 14 -11.12 6.53 1.97
CA GLN A 14 -11.80 6.24 0.70
C GLN A 14 -10.93 5.36 -0.20
N LEU A 15 -9.62 5.65 -0.29
CA LEU A 15 -8.71 4.82 -1.08
C LEU A 15 -8.58 3.40 -0.49
N LEU A 16 -8.63 3.25 0.83
CA LEU A 16 -8.66 1.95 1.50
C LEU A 16 -9.93 1.18 1.14
N GLN A 17 -11.09 1.83 1.16
CA GLN A 17 -12.36 1.23 0.72
C GLN A 17 -12.25 0.78 -0.73
N ASP A 18 -11.78 1.65 -1.62
CA ASP A 18 -11.63 1.31 -3.04
C ASP A 18 -10.73 0.07 -3.19
N VAL A 19 -9.59 0.02 -2.50
CA VAL A 19 -8.67 -1.13 -2.48
C VAL A 19 -9.33 -2.41 -1.95
N GLN A 20 -10.17 -2.29 -0.93
CA GLN A 20 -10.90 -3.39 -0.30
C GLN A 20 -12.06 -3.91 -1.14
N GLU A 21 -12.71 -3.04 -1.92
CA GLU A 21 -13.78 -3.40 -2.86
C GLU A 21 -13.22 -4.02 -4.16
N HIS A 22 -11.96 -3.75 -4.48
CA HIS A 22 -11.28 -4.17 -5.69
C HIS A 22 -10.73 -5.61 -5.62
N SER A 23 -11.58 -6.59 -5.26
CA SER A 23 -11.19 -8.02 -5.15
C SER A 23 -10.89 -8.70 -6.49
N ASP A 24 -11.49 -8.22 -7.58
CA ASP A 24 -11.36 -8.73 -8.96
C ASP A 24 -10.88 -7.64 -9.91
N SER A 25 -9.69 -7.08 -9.65
CA SER A 25 -9.19 -5.95 -10.43
C SER A 25 -8.36 -6.39 -11.63
N ASP A 26 -8.55 -5.67 -12.74
CA ASP A 26 -7.64 -5.73 -13.87
C ASP A 26 -6.31 -5.02 -13.53
N PHE A 27 -5.28 -5.28 -14.34
CA PHE A 27 -3.95 -4.75 -14.11
C PHE A 27 -3.91 -3.21 -14.09
N ALA A 28 -4.72 -2.59 -14.96
CA ALA A 28 -4.82 -1.14 -15.07
C ALA A 28 -5.39 -0.51 -13.78
N GLY A 29 -6.44 -1.11 -13.22
CA GLY A 29 -7.05 -0.71 -11.96
C GLY A 29 -6.05 -0.78 -10.79
N ILE A 30 -5.28 -1.86 -10.69
CA ILE A 30 -4.23 -2.00 -9.66
C ILE A 30 -3.17 -0.90 -9.80
N LEU A 31 -2.70 -0.62 -11.01
CA LEU A 31 -1.73 0.46 -11.24
C LEU A 31 -2.29 1.84 -10.92
N LEU A 32 -3.59 2.07 -11.17
CA LEU A 32 -4.29 3.31 -10.86
C LEU A 32 -4.42 3.50 -9.34
N LEU A 33 -4.81 2.46 -8.60
CA LEU A 33 -4.87 2.48 -7.14
C LEU A 33 -3.48 2.77 -6.54
N GLY A 34 -2.43 2.15 -7.08
CA GLY A 34 -1.06 2.48 -6.72
C GLY A 34 -0.68 3.94 -7.01
N ALA A 35 -1.17 4.52 -8.11
CA ALA A 35 -0.95 5.93 -8.43
C ALA A 35 -1.62 6.85 -7.42
N ARG A 36 -2.86 6.51 -7.04
CA ARG A 36 -3.63 7.25 -6.03
C ARG A 36 -2.96 7.16 -4.66
N PHE A 37 -2.40 6.01 -4.31
CA PHE A 37 -1.60 5.85 -3.09
C PHE A 37 -0.40 6.81 -3.05
N VAL A 38 0.41 6.83 -4.11
CA VAL A 38 1.57 7.74 -4.22
C VAL A 38 1.13 9.20 -4.09
N LYS A 39 0.04 9.57 -4.77
CA LYS A 39 -0.55 10.92 -4.67
C LYS A 39 -1.02 11.24 -3.24
N GLN A 40 -1.59 10.26 -2.53
CA GLN A 40 -2.03 10.45 -1.15
C GLN A 40 -0.86 10.72 -0.22
N CYS A 41 0.27 10.02 -0.39
CA CYS A 41 1.51 10.31 0.32
C CYS A 41 2.00 11.74 0.04
N ASP A 42 1.95 12.19 -1.22
CA ASP A 42 2.32 13.55 -1.62
C ASP A 42 1.43 14.62 -0.96
N VAL A 43 0.12 14.38 -0.91
CA VAL A 43 -0.85 15.28 -0.26
C VAL A 43 -0.56 15.37 1.24
N LEU A 44 -0.33 14.24 1.90
CA LEU A 44 -0.03 14.17 3.33
C LEU A 44 1.24 14.93 3.68
N LYS A 45 2.32 14.71 2.91
CA LYS A 45 3.60 15.41 3.10
C LYS A 45 3.46 16.93 2.93
N LYS A 46 2.66 17.38 1.96
CA LYS A 46 2.46 18.83 1.69
C LYS A 46 1.46 19.48 2.65
N CYS A 47 0.72 18.68 3.42
CA CYS A 47 -0.23 19.19 4.39
C CYS A 47 0.48 19.57 5.69
N GLY A 48 0.73 20.87 5.88
CA GLY A 48 1.36 21.40 7.10
C GLY A 48 0.57 21.13 8.40
N ARG A 49 -0.70 20.69 8.29
CA ARG A 49 -1.48 20.21 9.45
C ARG A 49 -1.28 18.72 9.72
N CYS A 50 -1.10 17.89 8.68
CA CYS A 50 -0.77 16.48 8.86
C CYS A 50 0.63 16.31 9.45
N GLU A 51 1.57 17.19 9.13
CA GLU A 51 2.87 17.24 9.81
C GLU A 51 2.74 17.44 11.34
N GLN A 52 1.64 18.06 11.77
CA GLN A 52 1.33 18.31 13.18
C GLN A 52 0.34 17.30 13.76
N ALA A 53 -0.21 16.37 12.99
CA ALA A 53 -1.30 15.52 13.45
C ALA A 53 -1.27 14.14 12.74
N PRO A 54 -1.17 13.02 13.47
CA PRO A 54 -0.83 11.71 12.88
C PRO A 54 -1.99 10.99 12.17
N GLN A 55 -3.20 11.55 12.13
CA GLN A 55 -4.39 10.85 11.61
C GLN A 55 -4.21 10.40 10.17
N GLY A 56 -3.59 11.24 9.35
CA GLY A 56 -3.29 10.89 7.95
C GLY A 56 -2.28 9.74 7.82
N LEU A 57 -1.32 9.65 8.75
CA LEU A 57 -0.35 8.55 8.79
C LEU A 57 -1.00 7.25 9.25
N ILE A 58 -1.91 7.33 10.23
CA ILE A 58 -2.67 6.18 10.72
C ILE A 58 -3.53 5.59 9.59
N ALA A 59 -4.19 6.44 8.79
CA ALA A 59 -4.94 5.97 7.64
C ALA A 59 -4.03 5.32 6.57
N LEU A 60 -2.83 5.87 6.34
CA LEU A 60 -1.84 5.24 5.46
C LEU A 60 -1.34 3.89 5.99
N HIS A 61 -1.15 3.76 7.30
CA HIS A 61 -0.73 2.52 7.93
C HIS A 61 -1.71 1.37 7.62
N LEU A 62 -3.02 1.64 7.60
CA LEU A 62 -4.04 0.65 7.24
C LEU A 62 -4.07 0.37 5.73
N LEU A 63 -3.78 1.37 4.91
CA LEU A 63 -3.84 1.27 3.45
C LEU A 63 -2.62 0.57 2.83
N LEU A 64 -1.42 0.80 3.38
CA LEU A 64 -0.17 0.32 2.81
C LEU A 64 -0.10 -1.21 2.65
N PRO A 65 -0.48 -2.03 3.64
CA PRO A 65 -0.47 -3.48 3.52
C PRO A 65 -1.36 -3.99 2.37
N GLU A 66 -2.58 -3.45 2.26
CA GLU A 66 -3.55 -3.82 1.22
C GLU A 66 -3.07 -3.40 -0.17
N MET A 67 -2.46 -2.21 -0.29
CA MET A 67 -1.89 -1.73 -1.54
C MET A 67 -0.74 -2.61 -2.03
N LEU A 68 0.15 -3.02 -1.11
CA LEU A 68 1.26 -3.91 -1.44
C LEU A 68 0.78 -5.31 -1.82
N ALA A 69 -0.28 -5.81 -1.17
CA ALA A 69 -0.90 -7.08 -1.53
C ALA A 69 -1.47 -7.05 -2.96
N LEU A 70 -2.19 -5.98 -3.34
CA LEU A 70 -2.68 -5.81 -4.73
C LEU A 70 -1.53 -5.80 -5.75
N LEU A 71 -0.46 -5.06 -5.47
CA LEU A 71 0.69 -4.98 -6.38
C LEU A 71 1.45 -6.29 -6.48
N GLN A 72 1.52 -7.06 -5.39
CA GLN A 72 2.09 -8.40 -5.40
C GLN A 72 1.28 -9.34 -6.31
N GLU A 73 -0.06 -9.33 -6.20
CA GLU A 73 -0.91 -10.15 -7.07
C GLU A 73 -0.74 -9.76 -8.55
N ALA A 74 -0.57 -8.48 -8.84
CA ALA A 74 -0.22 -8.02 -10.18
C ALA A 74 1.17 -8.49 -10.64
N CYS A 75 2.17 -8.52 -9.74
CA CYS A 75 3.47 -9.12 -10.04
C CYS A 75 3.29 -10.60 -10.39
N TYR A 76 2.61 -11.37 -9.54
CA TYR A 76 2.37 -12.80 -9.75
C TYR A 76 1.68 -13.08 -11.09
N ALA A 77 0.60 -12.34 -11.37
CA ALA A 77 -0.13 -12.48 -12.61
C ALA A 77 0.81 -12.29 -13.82
N TYR A 78 1.75 -11.34 -13.81
CA TYR A 78 2.54 -11.00 -14.99
C TYR A 78 4.00 -11.49 -15.00
N THR A 79 4.49 -12.19 -13.97
CA THR A 79 5.88 -12.68 -13.95
C THR A 79 6.07 -14.20 -13.98
N SER A 80 5.00 -15.00 -14.06
CA SER A 80 5.03 -16.45 -14.38
C SER A 80 5.98 -17.35 -13.55
N GLN A 81 6.58 -16.86 -12.47
CA GLN A 81 7.47 -17.65 -11.62
C GLN A 81 6.75 -18.06 -10.33
N ASP A 82 7.11 -19.24 -9.81
CA ASP A 82 6.74 -19.80 -8.52
C ASP A 82 7.15 -18.85 -7.38
N LEU A 83 6.45 -17.72 -7.25
CA LEU A 83 6.50 -16.85 -6.09
C LEU A 83 5.96 -17.68 -4.92
N PRO A 84 6.74 -17.87 -3.84
CA PRO A 84 6.18 -18.48 -2.65
C PRO A 84 5.10 -17.54 -2.10
N HIS A 85 3.82 -17.85 -2.37
CA HIS A 85 2.65 -17.19 -1.77
C HIS A 85 2.79 -17.03 -0.24
N GLN A 86 3.60 -17.91 0.38
CA GLN A 86 3.81 -17.99 1.81
C GLN A 86 4.66 -16.87 2.41
N LEU A 87 5.58 -16.23 1.66
CA LEU A 87 6.50 -15.26 2.26
C LEU A 87 5.82 -13.95 2.65
N ILE A 88 4.80 -13.52 1.90
CA ILE A 88 4.20 -12.19 2.15
C ILE A 88 2.92 -12.29 2.96
N ARG A 89 2.13 -13.38 2.81
CA ARG A 89 0.91 -13.60 3.60
C ARG A 89 1.22 -13.82 5.08
N SER A 90 2.29 -14.57 5.40
CA SER A 90 2.77 -14.72 6.78
C SER A 90 3.29 -13.41 7.40
N HIS A 91 3.75 -12.46 6.59
CA HIS A 91 4.12 -11.10 7.01
C HIS A 91 2.95 -10.10 7.00
N LEU A 92 1.76 -10.49 6.55
CA LEU A 92 0.52 -9.70 6.63
C LEU A 92 -0.37 -10.20 7.78
N ASP A 93 -0.39 -11.52 8.02
CA ASP A 93 -1.09 -12.15 9.14
C ASP A 93 -0.27 -12.16 10.45
N GLY A 94 1.04 -11.91 10.36
CA GLY A 94 2.00 -12.09 11.46
C GLY A 94 2.08 -10.97 12.50
N GLU A 95 1.33 -9.88 12.38
CA GLU A 95 1.45 -8.74 13.31
C GLU A 95 0.24 -8.39 14.17
N GLU A 96 -0.84 -9.18 14.22
CA GLU A 96 -1.80 -9.10 15.34
C GLU A 96 -2.74 -10.31 15.44
N SER A 97 -2.27 -11.38 16.09
CA SER A 97 -3.21 -12.21 16.88
C SER A 97 -3.67 -11.35 18.06
N MET A 98 -4.84 -10.73 17.93
CA MET A 98 -5.48 -10.00 19.03
C MET A 98 -5.55 -10.89 20.29
N PRO A 99 -5.05 -10.47 21.47
CA PRO A 99 -5.65 -10.91 22.72
C PRO A 99 -7.05 -10.29 22.76
N GLN A 100 -8.08 -11.13 22.70
CA GLN A 100 -9.49 -10.74 22.86
C GLN A 100 -9.68 -10.04 24.22
N GLY A 101 -9.60 -8.72 24.23
CA GLY A 101 -10.10 -7.87 25.31
C GLY A 101 -11.62 -7.68 25.16
N PRO A 102 -12.33 -7.39 26.26
CA PRO A 102 -13.78 -7.23 26.22
C PRO A 102 -14.18 -6.03 25.33
N PRO A 103 -15.32 -6.13 24.62
CA PRO A 103 -15.64 -5.27 23.48
C PRO A 103 -15.85 -3.82 23.93
N ARG A 104 -15.17 -2.88 23.26
CA ARG A 104 -15.49 -1.45 23.32
C ARG A 104 -16.14 -1.03 22.00
N PRO A 105 -17.17 -0.17 22.02
CA PRO A 105 -17.87 0.22 20.80
C PRO A 105 -17.05 1.26 20.03
N GLY A 106 -16.80 1.02 18.74
CA GLY A 106 -16.71 2.13 17.76
C GLY A 106 -15.52 2.24 16.81
N TRP A 107 -14.57 1.29 16.74
CA TRP A 107 -13.48 1.35 15.73
C TRP A 107 -12.90 0.00 15.29
N GLU A 108 -13.54 -1.11 15.63
CA GLU A 108 -13.10 -2.43 15.16
C GLU A 108 -13.54 -2.64 13.71
N THR A 109 -12.73 -2.15 12.78
CA THR A 109 -12.79 -2.57 11.37
C THR A 109 -12.28 -4.01 11.32
N THR A 110 -13.20 -4.96 11.54
CA THR A 110 -12.95 -6.38 11.29
C THR A 110 -12.66 -6.54 9.80
N SER A 111 -11.39 -6.66 9.44
CA SER A 111 -10.97 -7.07 8.10
C SER A 111 -11.33 -8.55 7.93
N HIS A 112 -12.60 -8.82 7.59
CA HIS A 112 -13.06 -10.12 7.14
C HIS A 112 -13.03 -10.16 5.60
N ARG A 113 -11.83 -10.05 5.00
CA ARG A 113 -11.67 -10.37 3.58
C ARG A 113 -11.55 -11.89 3.44
N GLN A 114 -12.68 -12.56 3.20
CA GLN A 114 -12.77 -14.02 3.08
C GLN A 114 -12.22 -14.57 1.75
N SER A 115 -11.92 -13.69 0.78
CA SER A 115 -11.47 -14.08 -0.56
C SER A 115 -10.07 -13.53 -0.83
N PRO A 116 -9.11 -14.35 -1.33
CA PRO A 116 -7.80 -13.86 -1.73
C PRO A 116 -7.97 -12.85 -2.87
N ILE A 117 -7.26 -11.73 -2.79
CA ILE A 117 -7.13 -10.78 -3.90
C ILE A 117 -6.55 -11.56 -5.09
N GLN A 118 -7.14 -11.41 -6.28
CA GLN A 118 -6.59 -11.98 -7.50
C GLN A 118 -6.51 -10.91 -8.59
N CYS A 119 -5.33 -10.78 -9.20
CA CYS A 119 -5.16 -9.94 -10.38
C CYS A 119 -5.57 -10.74 -11.63
N GLN A 120 -6.59 -10.28 -12.34
CA GLN A 120 -6.97 -10.88 -13.62
C GLN A 120 -6.02 -10.40 -14.71
N ARG A 121 -5.37 -11.33 -15.43
CA ARG A 121 -4.60 -10.99 -16.63
C ARG A 121 -5.55 -10.37 -17.66
N SER A 122 -5.31 -9.10 -17.95
CA SER A 122 -6.03 -8.30 -18.94
C SER A 122 -5.18 -8.18 -20.20
N THR A 123 -5.84 -8.23 -21.36
CA THR A 123 -5.21 -8.00 -22.66
C THR A 123 -4.69 -6.56 -22.73
N MET A 124 -3.42 -6.38 -23.07
CA MET A 124 -2.83 -5.05 -23.22
C MET A 124 -2.78 -4.67 -24.70
N SER A 125 -3.09 -3.41 -25.00
CA SER A 125 -2.93 -2.87 -26.35
C SER A 125 -2.12 -1.59 -26.33
N TRP A 126 -1.32 -1.40 -27.38
CA TRP A 126 -0.58 -0.17 -27.62
C TRP A 126 -1.00 0.41 -28.97
N SER A 127 -1.53 1.63 -28.97
CA SER A 127 -2.02 2.31 -30.19
C SER A 127 -3.01 1.48 -31.00
N GLY A 128 -3.87 0.70 -30.33
CA GLY A 128 -4.86 -0.17 -30.95
C GLY A 128 -4.34 -1.52 -31.46
N THR A 129 -3.06 -1.84 -31.25
CA THR A 129 -2.50 -3.17 -31.53
C THR A 129 -2.40 -3.96 -30.24
N GLU A 130 -2.99 -5.15 -30.19
CA GLU A 130 -2.84 -6.08 -29.06
C GLU A 130 -1.38 -6.54 -28.95
N LEU A 131 -0.86 -6.50 -27.72
CA LEU A 131 0.48 -6.98 -27.43
C LEU A 131 0.46 -8.51 -27.27
N ASP A 132 1.50 -9.17 -27.76
CA ASP A 132 1.73 -10.57 -27.42
C ASP A 132 2.06 -10.75 -25.93
N ASP A 133 2.07 -11.99 -25.44
CA ASP A 133 2.25 -12.30 -24.01
C ASP A 133 3.61 -11.84 -23.48
N ASP A 134 4.68 -11.88 -24.28
CA ASP A 134 6.01 -11.45 -23.85
C ASP A 134 6.13 -9.92 -23.79
N ALA A 135 5.56 -9.21 -24.77
CA ALA A 135 5.42 -7.77 -24.73
C ALA A 135 4.54 -7.31 -23.56
N CYS A 136 3.45 -8.02 -23.26
CA CYS A 136 2.62 -7.79 -22.07
C CYS A 136 3.42 -7.93 -20.78
N LYS A 137 4.22 -9.00 -20.62
CA LYS A 137 5.07 -9.21 -19.43
C LYS A 137 6.10 -8.10 -19.26
N ILE A 138 6.79 -7.70 -20.33
CA ILE A 138 7.80 -6.64 -20.29
C ILE A 138 7.16 -5.31 -19.89
N LEU A 139 6.02 -4.97 -20.49
CA LEU A 139 5.29 -3.75 -20.17
C LEU A 139 4.80 -3.77 -18.72
N ALA A 140 4.16 -4.87 -18.29
CA ALA A 140 3.68 -5.04 -16.94
C ALA A 140 4.80 -4.92 -15.90
N LYS A 141 5.93 -5.62 -16.11
CA LYS A 141 7.13 -5.52 -15.27
C LYS A 141 7.63 -4.09 -15.17
N THR A 142 7.71 -3.37 -16.29
CA THR A 142 8.16 -1.96 -16.32
C THR A 142 7.23 -1.05 -15.52
N LEU A 143 5.92 -1.19 -15.70
CA LEU A 143 4.92 -0.39 -15.00
C LEU A 143 4.89 -0.69 -13.49
N LEU A 144 4.97 -1.96 -13.11
CA LEU A 144 5.05 -2.39 -11.72
C LEU A 144 6.34 -1.90 -11.06
N LEU A 145 7.49 -2.02 -11.72
CA LEU A 145 8.77 -1.49 -11.23
C LEU A 145 8.67 0.02 -10.95
N ASN A 146 8.18 0.78 -11.92
CA ASN A 146 8.00 2.22 -11.77
C ASN A 146 7.05 2.54 -10.60
N ARG A 147 5.98 1.77 -10.44
CA ARG A 147 5.02 1.96 -9.36
C ARG A 147 5.62 1.66 -7.99
N LEU A 148 6.30 0.52 -7.84
CA LEU A 148 6.92 0.10 -6.59
C LEU A 148 8.07 1.02 -6.18
N MET A 149 8.89 1.48 -7.12
CA MET A 149 9.93 2.48 -6.84
C MET A 149 9.34 3.82 -6.36
N ALA A 150 8.24 4.28 -6.97
CA ALA A 150 7.55 5.48 -6.52
C ALA A 150 6.97 5.32 -5.10
N ILE A 151 6.39 4.16 -4.80
CA ILE A 151 5.90 3.84 -3.46
C ILE A 151 7.06 3.83 -2.45
N GLY A 152 8.15 3.12 -2.75
CA GLY A 152 9.33 3.05 -1.89
C GLY A 152 9.91 4.42 -1.58
N SER A 153 10.06 5.28 -2.60
CA SER A 153 10.49 6.68 -2.41
C SER A 153 9.57 7.46 -1.48
N ARG A 154 8.25 7.28 -1.57
CA ARG A 154 7.30 7.97 -0.68
C ARG A 154 7.31 7.43 0.74
N LEU A 155 7.51 6.13 0.91
CA LEU A 155 7.66 5.55 2.25
C LEU A 155 8.90 6.07 2.96
N ASP A 156 10.01 6.23 2.23
CA ASP A 156 11.23 6.83 2.76
C ASP A 156 11.00 8.28 3.21
N GLU A 157 10.34 9.10 2.37
CA GLU A 157 9.97 10.48 2.73
C GLU A 157 9.02 10.55 3.94
N LEU A 158 8.06 9.63 4.05
CA LEU A 158 7.15 9.54 5.20
C LEU A 158 7.89 9.14 6.48
N ARG A 159 8.88 8.24 6.38
CA ARG A 159 9.76 7.86 7.49
C ARG A 159 10.58 9.05 7.97
N GLU A 160 11.17 9.84 7.08
CA GLU A 160 11.88 11.07 7.46
C GLU A 160 10.97 12.08 8.17
N MET A 161 9.72 12.22 7.71
CA MET A 161 8.74 13.07 8.36
C MET A 161 8.41 12.55 9.77
N PHE A 162 8.31 11.23 9.93
CA PHE A 162 8.10 10.60 11.24
C PHE A 162 9.24 10.88 12.21
N ASP A 163 10.48 10.74 11.75
CA ASP A 163 11.66 10.98 12.57
C ASP A 163 11.82 12.46 12.96
N ARG A 164 11.53 13.39 12.04
CA ARG A 164 11.63 14.84 12.29
C ARG A 164 10.52 15.39 13.17
N SER A 165 9.27 15.00 12.89
CA SER A 165 8.10 15.72 13.40
C SER A 165 7.42 15.01 14.56
N TRP A 166 7.59 13.68 14.71
CA TRP A 166 6.77 12.90 15.65
C TRP A 166 7.54 12.14 16.73
N ARG A 167 8.78 11.69 16.47
CA ARG A 167 9.59 10.88 17.40
C ARG A 167 9.78 11.49 18.81
N GLY A 168 9.57 12.80 18.99
CA GLY A 168 9.66 13.49 20.30
C GLY A 168 8.43 14.27 20.78
N LYS A 169 7.42 14.54 19.93
CA LYS A 169 6.30 15.44 20.26
C LYS A 169 5.08 14.74 20.87
N TRP A 170 4.97 13.43 20.74
CA TRP A 170 3.72 12.69 21.01
C TRP A 170 3.90 11.59 22.06
N ALA A 171 4.39 11.97 23.25
CA ALA A 171 4.59 11.07 24.39
C ALA A 171 3.32 10.34 24.88
N GLN A 172 2.13 10.79 24.45
CA GLN A 172 0.83 10.24 24.88
C GLN A 172 0.24 9.15 23.96
N GLN A 173 0.81 8.90 22.77
CA GLN A 173 0.37 7.81 21.87
C GLN A 173 1.55 7.01 21.27
N PRO A 174 2.47 6.47 22.10
CA PRO A 174 3.66 5.79 21.60
C PRO A 174 3.35 4.53 20.79
N GLU A 175 2.35 3.74 21.20
CA GLU A 175 2.07 2.43 20.57
C GLU A 175 1.56 2.55 19.13
N LEU A 176 0.61 3.45 18.87
CA LEU A 176 0.04 3.63 17.53
C LEU A 176 1.07 4.20 16.55
N LEU A 177 1.91 5.13 17.02
CA LEU A 177 3.00 5.68 16.22
C LEU A 177 4.08 4.62 15.93
N GLN A 178 4.46 3.80 16.92
CA GLN A 178 5.36 2.66 16.70
C GLN A 178 4.80 1.65 15.70
N ARG A 179 3.48 1.42 15.69
CA ARG A 179 2.83 0.58 14.67
C ARG A 179 2.93 1.21 13.28
N CYS A 180 2.70 2.52 13.15
CA CYS A 180 2.88 3.23 11.89
C CYS A 180 4.33 3.15 11.39
N GLU A 181 5.31 3.36 12.27
CA GLU A 181 6.75 3.25 11.95
C GLU A 181 7.12 1.84 11.47
N ARG A 182 6.66 0.81 12.18
CA ARG A 182 6.86 -0.59 11.79
C ARG A 182 6.22 -0.90 10.44
N SER A 183 5.00 -0.41 10.21
CA SER A 183 4.29 -0.62 8.95
C SER A 183 4.98 0.04 7.77
N ILE A 184 5.48 1.26 7.93
CA ILE A 184 6.28 1.93 6.89
C ILE A 184 7.56 1.12 6.61
N SER A 185 8.28 0.71 7.66
CA SER A 185 9.51 -0.06 7.54
C SER A 185 9.29 -1.41 6.86
N SER A 186 8.27 -2.16 7.30
CA SER A 186 7.85 -3.43 6.69
C SER A 186 7.39 -3.22 5.24
N GLY A 187 6.67 -2.15 4.96
CA GLY A 187 6.24 -1.81 3.61
C GLY A 187 7.42 -1.49 2.67
N MET A 188 8.45 -0.80 3.16
CA MET A 188 9.68 -0.55 2.40
C MET A 188 10.43 -1.85 2.09
N GLU A 189 10.53 -2.75 3.07
CA GLU A 189 11.15 -4.07 2.89
C GLU A 189 10.38 -4.89 1.83
N LYS A 190 9.04 -4.96 1.95
CA LYS A 190 8.17 -5.64 0.98
C LYS A 190 8.30 -5.03 -0.42
N ALA A 191 8.28 -3.71 -0.55
CA ALA A 191 8.48 -3.03 -1.82
C ALA A 191 9.86 -3.36 -2.42
N THR A 192 10.91 -3.42 -1.59
CA THR A 192 12.27 -3.79 -2.01
C THR A 192 12.34 -5.22 -2.52
N ILE A 193 11.69 -6.17 -1.82
CA ILE A 193 11.57 -7.57 -2.24
C ILE A 193 10.88 -7.66 -3.60
N LEU A 194 9.72 -7.00 -3.76
CA LEU A 194 8.98 -7.00 -5.03
C LEU A 194 9.81 -6.38 -6.17
N VAL A 195 10.51 -5.27 -5.93
CA VAL A 195 11.42 -4.67 -6.92
C VAL A 195 12.57 -5.62 -7.26
N GLY A 196 13.17 -6.27 -6.26
CA GLY A 196 14.23 -7.25 -6.45
C GLY A 196 13.78 -8.43 -7.32
N GLN A 197 12.58 -8.95 -7.07
CA GLN A 197 11.97 -10.02 -7.87
C GLN A 197 11.71 -9.59 -9.30
N LEU A 198 11.21 -8.37 -9.51
CA LEU A 198 11.01 -7.84 -10.85
C LEU A 198 12.34 -7.59 -11.58
N LYS A 199 13.42 -7.21 -10.87
CA LYS A 199 14.76 -6.97 -11.46
C LYS A 199 15.60 -8.23 -11.65
N GLY A 200 15.36 -9.29 -10.88
CA GLY A 200 16.11 -10.57 -10.87
C GLY A 200 15.91 -11.46 -12.10
N ILE A 201 15.55 -10.84 -13.24
CA ILE A 201 15.48 -11.43 -14.59
C ILE A 201 16.31 -10.54 -15.50
#